data_AF-A0A357LY37-F1
#
_entry.id   AF-A0A357LY37-F1
#
_cell.length_a   1.000
_cell.length_b   1.000
_cell.length_c   1.000
_cell.angle_alpha   90.00
_cell.angle_beta   90.00
_cell.angle_gamma   90.00
#
_symmetry.space_group_name_H-M   'P 1'
#
loop_
_entity.id
_entity.type
_entity.pdbx_description
1 polymer ?
#
loop_
_entity_poly.entity_id
_entity_poly.type
_entity_poly.pdbx_seq_one_letter_code
_entity_poly.pdbx_strand_id
1 'polypeptide(L)'
;MRLLDSYTGRNVLFNTLVVIVVIVGLDAIFTLVDELDQLKGEYGMLEALQFMGLRLPRRAYEYMPMACLIGCLSALGTMAANSELTVMRSAGLSVWR
;
A
#
# COMPACT_ATOMS: atom_id res chain seq x y z
N MET A 1 16.36 -18.56 -12.66
CA MET A 1 16.16 -17.09 -12.57
C MET A 1 14.71 -16.71 -12.29
N ARG A 2 13.70 -17.29 -12.97
CA ARG A 2 12.26 -17.07 -12.67
C ARG A 2 11.87 -17.17 -11.19
N LEU A 3 12.51 -18.05 -10.42
CA LEU A 3 12.26 -18.20 -8.98
C LEU A 3 12.63 -16.95 -8.17
N LEU A 4 13.80 -16.33 -8.43
CA LEU A 4 14.20 -15.10 -7.75
C LEU A 4 13.33 -13.92 -8.18
N ASP A 5 13.10 -13.76 -9.49
CA ASP A 5 12.26 -12.67 -10.01
C ASP A 5 10.84 -12.76 -9.44
N SER A 6 10.26 -13.96 -9.40
CA SER A 6 8.93 -14.17 -8.81
C SER A 6 8.93 -13.98 -7.30
N TYR A 7 10.03 -14.27 -6.60
CA TYR A 7 10.14 -14.07 -5.17
C TYR A 7 10.22 -12.58 -4.83
N THR A 8 11.13 -11.83 -5.48
CA THR A 8 11.25 -10.38 -5.33
C THR A 8 9.96 -9.69 -5.71
N GLY A 9 9.36 -10.04 -6.85
CA GLY A 9 8.09 -9.48 -7.31
C GLY A 9 6.95 -9.76 -6.34
N ARG A 10 6.84 -10.97 -5.79
CA ARG A 10 5.80 -11.31 -4.80
C ARG A 10 6.01 -10.59 -3.48
N ASN A 11 7.26 -10.43 -3.04
CA ASN A 11 7.58 -9.70 -1.82
C ASN A 11 7.24 -8.21 -1.97
N VAL A 12 7.62 -7.58 -3.08
CA VAL A 12 7.28 -6.18 -3.40
C VAL A 12 5.77 -5.97 -3.50
N LEU A 13 5.06 -6.86 -4.20
CA LEU A 13 3.60 -6.78 -4.33
C LEU A 13 2.89 -6.91 -2.99
N PHE A 14 3.30 -7.88 -2.15
CA PHE A 14 2.72 -8.07 -0.83
C PHE A 14 2.93 -6.82 0.05
N ASN A 15 4.15 -6.31 0.07
CA ASN A 15 4.49 -5.15 0.89
C ASN A 15 3.79 -3.87 0.40
N THR A 16 3.69 -3.68 -0.92
CA THR A 16 2.93 -2.57 -1.51
C THR A 16 1.45 -2.67 -1.16
N LEU A 17 0.88 -3.88 -1.20
CA LEU A 17 -0.52 -4.10 -0.85
C LEU A 17 -0.79 -3.78 0.63
N VAL A 18 0.12 -4.18 1.53
CA VAL A 18 0.05 -3.82 2.95
C VAL A 18 0.08 -2.30 3.13
N VAL A 19 0.98 -1.61 2.45
CA VAL A 19 1.07 -0.14 2.54
C VAL A 19 -0.19 0.55 2.01
N ILE A 20 -0.75 0.10 0.87
CA ILE A 20 -2.02 0.62 0.34
C ILE A 20 -3.14 0.46 1.37
N VAL A 21 -3.27 -0.74 1.96
CA VAL A 21 -4.31 -1.03 2.96
C VAL A 21 -4.17 -0.12 4.17
N VAL A 22 -2.96 0.12 4.65
CA VAL A 22 -2.72 1.01 5.79
C VAL A 22 -3.08 2.46 5.45
N ILE A 23 -2.64 2.98 4.30
CA ILE A 23 -2.93 4.36 3.90
C ILE A 23 -4.44 4.57 3.68
N VAL A 24 -5.08 3.70 2.91
CA VAL A 24 -6.52 3.77 2.63
C VAL A 24 -7.34 3.56 3.91
N GLY A 25 -6.90 2.66 4.79
CA GLY A 25 -7.57 2.41 6.07
C GLY A 25 -7.52 3.63 7.01
N LEU A 26 -6.37 4.31 7.09
CA LEU A 26 -6.25 5.55 7.85
C LEU A 26 -7.11 6.67 7.22
N ASP A 27 -7.07 6.85 5.89
CA ASP A 27 -7.90 7.84 5.18
C ASP A 27 -9.40 7.60 5.39
N ALA A 28 -9.83 6.33 5.41
CA ALA A 28 -11.21 5.95 5.70
C ALA A 28 -11.64 6.36 7.11
N ILE A 29 -10.78 6.17 8.11
CA ILE A 29 -11.06 6.57 9.50
C ILE A 29 -11.16 8.09 9.61
N PHE A 30 -10.24 8.85 9.00
CA PHE A 30 -10.32 10.31 9.00
C PHE A 30 -11.58 10.81 8.31
N THR A 31 -11.92 10.25 7.16
CA THR A 31 -13.15 10.59 6.43
C THR A 31 -14.40 10.27 7.27
N LEU A 32 -14.38 9.16 8.02
CA LEU A 32 -15.48 8.80 8.93
C LEU A 32 -15.63 9.85 10.05
N VAL A 33 -14.51 10.27 10.65
CA VAL A 33 -14.51 11.29 11.72
C VAL A 33 -14.99 12.64 11.19
N ASP A 34 -14.54 13.06 10.00
CA ASP A 34 -14.96 14.31 9.37
C ASP A 34 -16.47 14.33 9.05
N GLU A 35 -17.00 13.20 8.57
CA GLU A 35 -18.42 13.06 8.26
C GLU A 35 -19.28 13.03 9.53
N LEU A 36 -18.77 12.47 10.64
CA LEU A 36 -19.43 12.51 11.94
C LEU A 36 -19.47 13.93 12.53
N ASP A 37 -18.43 14.74 12.33
CA ASP A 37 -18.37 16.14 12.80
C ASP A 37 -19.29 17.06 11.98
N GLN A 38 -19.55 16.70 10.72
CA GLN A 38 -20.42 17.45 9.80
C GLN A 38 -21.92 17.10 9.92
N LEU A 39 -22.32 16.23 10.86
CA LEU A 39 -23.72 15.89 11.14
C LEU A 39 -24.50 17.06 11.75
N LYS A 40 -24.84 18.06 10.92
CA LYS A 40 -25.86 19.07 11.19
C LYS A 40 -27.15 18.71 10.47
N GLY A 41 -27.88 17.73 11.02
CA GLY A 41 -29.31 17.47 10.76
C GLY A 41 -29.64 16.97 9.33
N GLU A 42 -30.33 15.83 9.26
CA GLU A 42 -30.81 15.14 8.03
C GLU A 42 -29.79 14.34 7.17
N TYR A 43 -28.50 14.28 7.52
CA TYR A 43 -27.59 13.30 6.88
C TYR A 43 -27.62 11.96 7.64
N GLY A 44 -28.09 10.90 6.99
CA GLY A 44 -28.14 9.58 7.59
C GLY A 44 -26.76 8.92 7.64
N MET A 45 -26.43 8.26 8.77
CA MET A 45 -25.22 7.42 8.89
C MET A 45 -25.07 6.40 7.75
N LEU A 46 -26.18 5.99 7.14
CA LEU A 46 -26.22 5.08 5.99
C LEU A 46 -25.72 5.73 4.69
N GLU A 47 -26.05 7.01 4.44
CA GLU A 47 -25.58 7.77 3.27
C GLU A 47 -24.09 8.09 3.37
N ALA A 48 -23.62 8.47 4.57
CA ALA A 48 -22.21 8.65 4.86
C ALA A 48 -21.38 7.38 4.54
N LEU A 49 -21.89 6.21 4.90
CA LEU A 49 -21.22 4.92 4.68
C LEU A 49 -21.19 4.53 3.19
N GLN A 50 -22.29 4.78 2.46
CA GLN A 50 -22.31 4.60 1.00
C GLN A 50 -21.36 5.57 0.29
N PHE A 51 -21.36 6.85 0.71
CA PHE A 51 -20.50 7.88 0.15
C PHE A 51 -19.01 7.60 0.40
N MET A 52 -18.66 7.07 1.58
CA MET A 52 -17.33 6.57 1.88
C MET A 52 -16.96 5.38 0.98
N GLY A 53 -17.84 4.37 0.87
CA GLY A 53 -17.62 3.20 0.03
C GLY A 53 -17.36 3.53 -1.44
N LEU A 54 -18.07 4.52 -1.99
CA LEU A 54 -17.88 5.03 -3.35
C LEU A 54 -16.57 5.82 -3.52
N ARG A 55 -16.06 6.46 -2.47
CA ARG A 55 -14.78 7.21 -2.49
C ARG A 55 -13.55 6.33 -2.32
N LEU A 56 -13.64 5.24 -1.55
CA LEU A 56 -12.51 4.31 -1.31
C LEU A 56 -11.76 3.87 -2.57
N PRO A 57 -12.39 3.38 -3.66
CA PRO A 57 -11.66 2.95 -4.86
C PRO A 57 -10.92 4.10 -5.56
N ARG A 58 -11.50 5.30 -5.55
CA ARG A 58 -10.84 6.51 -6.09
C ARG A 58 -9.61 6.88 -5.26
N ARG A 59 -9.74 6.85 -3.92
CA ARG A 59 -8.63 7.13 -3.00
C ARG A 59 -7.50 6.12 -3.14
N ALA A 60 -7.83 4.83 -3.25
CA ALA A 60 -6.83 3.80 -3.49
C ALA A 60 -6.02 4.06 -4.77
N TYR A 61 -6.66 4.56 -5.84
CA TYR A 61 -5.97 4.93 -7.07
C TYR A 61 -5.10 6.17 -6.92
N GLU A 62 -5.59 7.21 -6.21
CA GLU A 62 -4.82 8.43 -5.93
C GLU A 62 -3.56 8.14 -5.08
N TYR A 63 -3.65 7.23 -4.12
CA TYR A 63 -2.53 6.86 -3.24
C TYR A 63 -1.61 5.78 -3.81
N MET A 64 -1.99 5.12 -4.91
CA MET A 64 -1.24 4.01 -5.51
C MET A 64 0.24 4.34 -5.82
N PRO A 65 0.61 5.48 -6.43
CA PRO A 65 2.03 5.77 -6.71
C PRO A 65 2.85 5.98 -5.43
N MET A 66 2.29 6.65 -4.42
CA MET A 66 2.94 6.83 -3.12
C MET A 66 3.14 5.49 -2.40
N ALA A 67 2.11 4.66 -2.38
CA ALA A 67 2.17 3.35 -1.76
C ALA A 67 3.14 2.40 -2.48
N CYS A 68 3.24 2.50 -3.81
CA CYS A 68 4.21 1.75 -4.61
C CYS A 68 5.65 2.13 -4.23
N LEU A 69 5.96 3.43 -4.11
CA LEU A 69 7.29 3.89 -3.69
C LEU A 69 7.65 3.38 -2.30
N ILE A 70 6.77 3.57 -1.32
CA ILE A 70 7.00 3.15 0.06
C ILE A 70 7.08 1.62 0.16
N GLY A 71 6.19 0.91 -0.54
CA GLY A 71 6.14 -0.55 -0.60
C GLY A 71 7.40 -1.15 -1.18
N CYS A 72 7.90 -0.61 -2.30
CA CYS A 72 9.16 -1.05 -2.93
C CYS A 72 10.36 -0.80 -2.01
N LEU A 73 10.46 0.39 -1.41
CA LEU A 73 11.55 0.71 -0.49
C LEU A 73 11.55 -0.20 0.74
N SER A 74 10.38 -0.45 1.32
CA SER A 74 10.24 -1.35 2.47
C SER A 74 10.53 -2.81 2.10
N ALA A 75 10.09 -3.27 0.91
CA ALA A 75 10.33 -4.64 0.46
C ALA A 75 11.81 -4.89 0.13
N LEU A 76 12.45 -3.97 -0.57
CA LEU A 76 13.88 -4.07 -0.87
C LEU A 76 14.73 -3.87 0.39
N GLY A 77 14.30 -2.98 1.30
CA GLY A 77 14.96 -2.75 2.59
C GLY A 77 14.95 -3.99 3.48
N THR A 78 13.83 -4.71 3.54
CA THR A 78 13.74 -5.97 4.30
C THR A 78 14.61 -7.08 3.68
N MET A 79 14.63 -7.21 2.35
CA MET A 79 15.54 -8.15 1.66
C MET A 79 17.02 -7.79 1.84
N ALA A 80 17.35 -6.50 1.93
CA ALA A 80 18.71 -6.05 2.21
C ALA A 80 19.10 -6.32 3.67
N ALA A 81 18.19 -6.09 4.63
CA ALA A 81 18.40 -6.35 6.05
C ALA A 81 18.64 -7.84 6.35
N ASN A 82 17.92 -8.74 5.66
CA ASN A 82 18.11 -10.18 5.75
C ASN A 82 19.32 -10.70 4.95
N SER A 83 20.15 -9.80 4.38
CA SER A 83 21.28 -10.14 3.50
C SER A 83 20.93 -10.89 2.22
N GLU A 84 19.65 -11.08 1.88
CA GLU A 84 19.20 -11.76 0.67
C GLU A 84 19.71 -11.01 -0.58
N LEU A 85 19.54 -9.69 -0.61
CA LEU A 85 20.00 -8.86 -1.71
C LEU A 85 21.54 -8.83 -1.82
N THR A 86 22.25 -9.03 -0.71
CA THR A 86 23.72 -9.10 -0.70
C THR A 86 24.21 -10.44 -1.25
N VAL A 87 23.55 -11.55 -0.90
CA VAL A 87 23.85 -12.90 -1.43
C VAL A 87 23.53 -12.98 -2.92
N MET A 88 22.43 -12.38 -3.37
CA MET A 88 22.08 -12.31 -4.79
C MET A 88 23.19 -11.61 -5.60
N ARG A 89 23.71 -10.49 -5.09
CA ARG A 89 24.80 -9.74 -5.74
C ARG A 89 26.12 -10.51 -5.74
N SER A 90 26.48 -11.20 -4.64
CA SER A 90 27.71 -12.00 -4.59
C SER A 90 27.66 -13.24 -5.50
N ALA A 91 26.47 -13.75 -5.78
CA ALA A 91 26.24 -14.83 -6.76
C ALA A 91 26.32 -14.36 -8.23
N GLY A 92 26.66 -13.09 -8.49
CA GLY A 92 26.83 -12.54 -9.84
C GLY A 92 25.55 -11.98 -10.48
N LEU A 93 24.49 -11.73 -9.70
CA LEU A 93 23.30 -11.03 -10.20
C LEU A 93 23.53 -9.52 -10.20
N SER A 94 23.37 -8.89 -11.37
CA SER A 94 23.50 -7.45 -11.56
C SER A 94 22.32 -6.69 -10.94
N VAL A 95 22.58 -5.50 -10.38
CA VAL A 95 21.56 -4.60 -9.80
C VAL A 95 20.55 -4.07 -10.82
N TRP A 96 20.92 -4.02 -12.09
CA TRP A 96 20.04 -3.56 -13.18
C TRP A 96 18.92 -4.53 -13.55
N ARG A 97 18.82 -5.65 -12.83
CA ARG A 97 17.84 -6.69 -13.07
C ARG A 97 16.99 -6.88 -11.83
#